data_AF-A0A2S6QLY6-F1
#
_entry.id   AF-A0A2S6QLY6-F1
#
_cell.length_a   1.000
_cell.length_b   1.000
_cell.length_c   1.000
_cell.angle_alpha   90.00
_cell.angle_beta   90.00
_cell.angle_gamma   90.00
#
_symmetry.space_group_name_H-M   'P 1'
#
loop_
_entity.id
_entity.type
_entity.pdbx_description
1 polymer ?
#
loop_
_entity_poly.entity_id
_entity_poly.type
_entity_poly.pdbx_seq_one_letter_code
_entity_poly.pdbx_strand_id
1 'polypeptide(L)'
;ADSIGALSSNWTGLNVLHNKPTAVAALDMNVYPEGKGMDVSKTLKALEKGDVDTLILYGESEYVNAEQLKGAKFTIYIGSHKGGYADIADVVLPVTPYTEKDAWWVNTEGRLQEAKAAVAPLMNAKEDWKVFRHLSGEMDKPLSFNSLDELRTQIVEKHPEYKYLGTLAPAQKWVSIAGKGKVLKKSFEETVNDFYKSNKILRASKVMTECSKSTVNKNNAMRKAG
;
A
#
# COMPACT_ATOMS: atom_id res chain seq x y z
N ALA A 1 -25.29 3.69 -9.14
CA ALA A 1 -24.84 4.99 -9.69
C ALA A 1 -25.71 5.36 -10.90
N ASP A 2 -25.78 4.48 -11.90
CA ASP A 2 -26.65 4.65 -13.08
C ASP A 2 -28.13 4.86 -12.70
N SER A 3 -28.68 4.02 -11.83
CA SER A 3 -30.11 4.05 -11.45
C SER A 3 -30.56 5.30 -10.66
N ILE A 4 -29.61 6.05 -10.09
CA ILE A 4 -29.89 7.23 -9.26
C ILE A 4 -29.45 8.53 -9.93
N GLY A 5 -29.06 8.48 -11.22
CA GLY A 5 -28.62 9.66 -11.98
C GLY A 5 -27.27 10.22 -11.51
N ALA A 6 -26.46 9.43 -10.79
CA ALA A 6 -25.15 9.87 -10.33
C ALA A 6 -24.08 9.89 -11.44
N LEU A 7 -24.43 9.49 -12.67
CA LEU A 7 -23.55 9.43 -13.82
C LEU A 7 -24.20 10.11 -15.01
N SER A 8 -23.47 11.02 -15.65
CA SER A 8 -23.86 11.67 -16.92
C SER A 8 -22.63 11.80 -17.83
N SER A 9 -22.81 12.32 -19.04
CA SER A 9 -21.70 12.57 -19.99
C SER A 9 -20.65 13.57 -19.47
N ASN A 10 -21.02 14.37 -18.48
CA ASN A 10 -20.26 15.50 -17.95
C ASN A 10 -20.10 15.45 -16.41
N TRP A 11 -20.57 14.38 -15.75
CA TRP A 11 -20.45 14.20 -14.30
C TRP A 11 -20.26 12.75 -13.91
N THR A 12 -19.24 12.48 -13.08
CA THR A 12 -19.04 11.18 -12.43
C THR A 12 -19.21 11.35 -10.92
N GLY A 13 -20.40 11.03 -10.42
CA GLY A 13 -20.77 11.19 -9.01
C GLY A 13 -20.37 10.02 -8.11
N LEU A 14 -19.93 8.89 -8.68
CA LEU A 14 -19.38 7.78 -7.90
C LEU A 14 -17.87 7.95 -7.78
N ASN A 15 -17.40 8.14 -6.54
CA ASN A 15 -15.99 8.27 -6.21
C ASN A 15 -15.65 7.31 -5.06
N VAL A 16 -14.45 6.75 -5.10
CA VAL A 16 -13.92 5.89 -4.02
C VAL A 16 -12.74 6.60 -3.39
N LEU A 17 -12.85 6.88 -2.09
CA LEU A 17 -11.77 7.49 -1.32
C LEU A 17 -10.85 6.39 -0.78
N HIS A 18 -9.58 6.43 -1.17
CA HIS A 18 -8.56 5.51 -0.67
C HIS A 18 -7.85 6.08 0.56
N ASN A 19 -7.57 5.24 1.56
CA ASN A 19 -6.84 5.61 2.78
C ASN A 19 -5.36 5.16 2.78
N LYS A 20 -4.86 4.68 1.63
CA LYS A 20 -3.47 4.27 1.43
C LYS A 20 -2.89 4.90 0.16
N PRO A 21 -1.69 5.50 0.21
CA PRO A 21 -1.07 6.15 -0.94
C PRO A 21 -0.59 5.17 -2.01
N THR A 22 -0.51 3.87 -1.70
CA THR A 22 -0.11 2.81 -2.64
C THR A 22 -1.29 2.16 -3.35
N ALA A 23 -2.53 2.34 -2.86
CA ALA A 23 -3.66 1.54 -3.30
C ALA A 23 -4.04 1.79 -4.75
N VAL A 24 -4.09 3.05 -5.19
CA VAL A 24 -4.52 3.39 -6.55
C VAL A 24 -3.54 2.85 -7.59
N ALA A 25 -2.24 3.14 -7.43
CA ALA A 25 -1.22 2.61 -8.33
C ALA A 25 -1.17 1.07 -8.33
N ALA A 26 -1.36 0.43 -7.18
CA ALA A 26 -1.43 -1.03 -7.10
C ALA A 26 -2.64 -1.57 -7.90
N LEU A 27 -3.80 -0.94 -7.81
CA LEU A 27 -4.99 -1.35 -8.55
C LEU A 27 -4.83 -1.10 -10.06
N ASP A 28 -4.32 0.06 -10.47
CA ASP A 28 -4.02 0.39 -11.87
C ASP A 28 -3.06 -0.63 -12.50
N MET A 29 -2.06 -1.08 -11.71
CA MET A 29 -1.05 -2.07 -12.13
C MET A 29 -1.49 -3.53 -11.94
N ASN A 30 -2.77 -3.78 -11.63
CA ASN A 30 -3.34 -5.11 -11.40
C ASN A 30 -2.65 -5.92 -10.28
N VAL A 31 -2.18 -5.24 -9.23
CA VAL A 31 -1.58 -5.86 -8.05
C VAL A 31 -2.68 -6.27 -7.08
N TYR A 32 -3.36 -7.37 -7.41
CA TYR A 32 -4.33 -8.04 -6.57
C TYR A 32 -4.37 -9.55 -6.89
N PRO A 33 -4.92 -10.39 -5.99
CA PRO A 33 -4.97 -11.83 -6.25
C PRO A 33 -5.82 -12.17 -7.47
N GLU A 34 -5.22 -12.84 -8.47
CA GLU A 34 -5.90 -13.37 -9.65
C GLU A 34 -5.78 -14.90 -9.73
N GLY A 35 -6.75 -15.56 -10.36
CA GLY A 35 -6.73 -17.01 -10.58
C GLY A 35 -6.57 -17.80 -9.27
N LYS A 36 -5.41 -18.45 -9.10
CA LYS A 36 -5.06 -19.22 -7.88
C LYS A 36 -4.44 -18.36 -6.76
N GLY A 37 -4.32 -17.05 -6.96
CA GLY A 37 -3.80 -16.12 -5.96
C GLY A 37 -4.61 -16.12 -4.67
N MET A 38 -3.92 -15.90 -3.54
CA MET A 38 -4.53 -15.83 -2.22
C MET A 38 -4.72 -14.37 -1.81
N ASP A 39 -5.95 -14.01 -1.44
CA ASP A 39 -6.22 -12.80 -0.67
C ASP A 39 -5.71 -12.95 0.77
N VAL A 40 -5.76 -11.85 1.53
CA VAL A 40 -5.30 -11.82 2.93
C VAL A 40 -5.94 -12.93 3.76
N SER A 41 -7.24 -13.18 3.65
CA SER A 41 -7.93 -14.19 4.46
C SER A 41 -7.44 -15.61 4.13
N LYS A 42 -7.25 -15.91 2.84
CA LYS A 42 -6.71 -17.20 2.40
C LYS A 42 -5.25 -17.38 2.81
N THR A 43 -4.44 -16.33 2.68
CA THR A 43 -3.03 -16.34 3.10
C THR A 43 -2.90 -16.62 4.59
N LEU A 44 -3.70 -15.97 5.44
CA LEU A 44 -3.69 -16.23 6.88
C LEU A 44 -4.04 -17.68 7.22
N LYS A 45 -5.05 -18.27 6.55
CA LYS A 45 -5.39 -19.69 6.73
C LYS A 45 -4.29 -20.64 6.25
N ALA A 46 -3.57 -20.29 5.19
CA ALA A 46 -2.44 -21.08 4.71
C ALA A 46 -1.26 -21.03 5.68
N LEU A 47 -1.00 -19.85 6.26
CA LEU A 47 0.01 -19.67 7.31
C LEU A 47 -0.32 -20.51 8.56
N GLU A 48 -1.57 -20.50 9.02
CA GLU A 48 -2.02 -21.34 10.15
C GLU A 48 -1.80 -22.84 9.91
N LYS A 49 -1.85 -23.29 8.65
CA LYS A 49 -1.61 -24.68 8.26
C LYS A 49 -0.15 -25.03 8.02
N GLY A 50 0.74 -24.03 7.95
CA GLY A 50 2.13 -24.22 7.55
C GLY A 50 2.32 -24.45 6.04
N ASP A 51 1.34 -24.05 5.22
CA ASP A 51 1.32 -24.25 3.76
C ASP A 51 2.12 -23.15 3.01
N VAL A 52 2.75 -22.23 3.72
CA VAL A 52 3.50 -21.10 3.14
C VAL A 52 4.99 -21.29 3.39
N ASP A 53 5.72 -21.67 2.34
CA ASP A 53 7.18 -21.82 2.41
C ASP A 53 7.91 -20.47 2.53
N THR A 54 7.44 -19.45 1.81
CA THR A 54 8.06 -18.13 1.82
C THR A 54 7.02 -17.02 1.81
N LEU A 55 7.18 -16.05 2.70
CA LEU A 55 6.33 -14.87 2.82
C LEU A 55 7.17 -13.60 2.63
N ILE A 56 6.86 -12.81 1.60
CA ILE A 56 7.48 -11.50 1.36
C ILE A 56 6.52 -10.41 1.85
N LEU A 57 6.96 -9.68 2.88
CA LEU A 57 6.25 -8.57 3.48
C LEU A 57 6.84 -7.25 2.94
N TYR A 58 6.23 -6.72 1.88
CA TYR A 58 6.62 -5.41 1.33
C TYR A 58 5.82 -4.28 1.99
N GLY A 59 6.47 -3.59 2.92
CA GLY A 59 5.80 -2.64 3.82
C GLY A 59 5.04 -3.33 4.95
N GLU A 60 4.15 -2.59 5.61
CA GLU A 60 3.32 -3.10 6.70
C GLU A 60 1.84 -2.81 6.41
N SER A 61 0.95 -3.57 7.05
CA SER A 61 -0.50 -3.38 7.01
C SER A 61 -1.03 -3.12 8.42
N GLU A 62 -2.08 -2.30 8.51
CA GLU A 62 -2.82 -2.07 9.76
C GLU A 62 -3.94 -3.08 9.98
N TYR A 63 -4.23 -3.90 8.97
CA TYR A 63 -5.30 -4.89 9.00
C TYR A 63 -4.82 -6.28 9.44
N VAL A 64 -3.51 -6.52 9.41
CA VAL A 64 -2.91 -7.81 9.77
C VAL A 64 -1.82 -7.56 10.81
N ASN A 65 -1.91 -8.21 11.96
CA ASN A 65 -0.88 -8.10 12.97
C ASN A 65 0.30 -9.05 12.68
N ALA A 66 1.46 -8.77 13.26
CA ALA A 66 2.66 -9.59 13.03
C ALA A 66 2.47 -11.03 13.53
N GLU A 67 1.78 -11.24 14.64
CA GLU A 67 1.54 -12.56 15.22
C GLU A 67 0.83 -13.51 14.23
N GLN A 68 -0.12 -12.98 13.45
CA GLN A 68 -0.83 -13.72 12.41
C GLN A 68 0.06 -14.17 11.23
N LEU A 69 1.28 -13.64 11.12
CA LEU A 69 2.19 -13.89 10.00
C LEU A 69 3.30 -14.90 10.32
N LYS A 70 3.43 -15.35 11.58
CA LYS A 70 4.51 -16.26 12.04
C LYS A 70 4.45 -17.69 11.49
N GLY A 71 3.43 -18.05 10.71
CA GLY A 71 3.24 -19.41 10.19
C GLY A 71 4.06 -19.76 8.93
N ALA A 72 4.79 -18.80 8.35
CA ALA A 72 5.63 -19.05 7.18
C ALA A 72 6.95 -19.74 7.59
N LYS A 73 7.48 -20.62 6.73
CA LYS A 73 8.79 -21.26 6.98
C LYS A 73 9.96 -20.30 6.83
N PHE A 74 9.80 -19.27 5.99
CA PHE A 74 10.79 -18.23 5.76
C PHE A 74 10.10 -16.90 5.45
N THR A 75 10.47 -15.83 6.16
CA THR A 75 9.85 -14.51 6.05
C THR A 75 10.87 -13.45 5.69
N ILE A 76 10.60 -12.70 4.62
CA ILE A 76 11.41 -11.56 4.18
C ILE A 76 10.61 -10.28 4.41
N TYR A 77 11.13 -9.34 5.18
CA TYR A 77 10.54 -8.01 5.31
C TYR A 77 11.32 -7.00 4.47
N ILE A 78 10.62 -6.29 3.58
CA ILE A 78 11.16 -5.21 2.76
C ILE A 78 10.52 -3.91 3.24
N GLY A 79 11.28 -3.07 3.94
CA GLY A 79 10.73 -1.85 4.52
C GLY A 79 11.75 -0.88 5.09
N SER A 80 11.31 0.38 5.23
CA SER A 80 12.16 1.49 5.69
C SER A 80 12.22 1.71 7.20
N HIS A 81 11.31 1.12 7.97
CA HIS A 81 11.25 1.32 9.42
C HIS A 81 11.13 -0.05 10.10
N LYS A 82 11.70 -0.14 11.30
CA LYS A 82 11.46 -1.26 12.21
C LYS A 82 10.01 -1.25 12.69
N GLY A 83 9.44 -2.42 12.91
CA GLY A 83 8.08 -2.63 13.37
C GLY A 83 7.83 -4.12 13.55
N GLY A 84 6.59 -4.49 13.87
CA GLY A 84 6.25 -5.87 14.20
C GLY A 84 6.58 -6.86 13.07
N TYR A 85 6.48 -6.43 11.81
CA TYR A 85 6.80 -7.31 10.67
C TYR A 85 8.31 -7.53 10.53
N ALA A 86 9.10 -6.50 10.82
CA ALA A 86 10.56 -6.63 10.87
C ALA A 86 11.02 -7.53 12.02
N ASP A 87 10.31 -7.49 13.16
CA ASP A 87 10.66 -8.27 14.36
C ASP A 87 10.44 -9.78 14.19
N ILE A 88 9.58 -10.19 13.25
CA ILE A 88 9.30 -11.61 12.98
C ILE A 88 9.99 -12.13 11.71
N ALA A 89 10.67 -11.27 10.96
CA ALA A 89 11.27 -11.66 9.68
C ALA A 89 12.63 -12.34 9.89
N ASP A 90 12.88 -13.39 9.10
CA ASP A 90 14.19 -14.05 9.04
C ASP A 90 15.22 -13.16 8.33
N VAL A 91 14.77 -12.42 7.31
CA VAL A 91 15.59 -11.46 6.56
C VAL A 91 14.91 -10.11 6.47
N VAL A 92 15.65 -9.05 6.77
CA VAL A 92 15.21 -7.66 6.58
C VAL A 92 16.02 -7.02 5.45
N LEU A 93 15.31 -6.55 4.43
CA LEU A 93 15.87 -5.80 3.30
C LEU A 93 15.48 -4.31 3.45
N PRO A 94 16.40 -3.44 3.92
CA PRO A 94 16.09 -2.05 4.17
C PRO A 94 15.91 -1.28 2.87
N VAL A 95 14.75 -0.62 2.73
CA VAL A 95 14.46 0.29 1.62
C VAL A 95 14.36 1.74 2.10
N THR A 96 14.56 2.68 1.21
CA THR A 96 14.46 4.11 1.53
C THR A 96 13.02 4.52 1.90
N PRO A 97 12.79 5.47 2.81
CA PRO A 97 11.51 6.16 2.96
C PRO A 97 11.24 7.10 1.78
N TYR A 98 10.01 7.62 1.69
CA TYR A 98 9.55 8.45 0.57
C TYR A 98 10.36 9.75 0.37
N THR A 99 11.05 10.24 1.40
CA THR A 99 11.90 11.44 1.35
C THR A 99 13.30 11.19 0.79
N GLU A 100 13.68 9.93 0.62
CA GLU A 100 15.04 9.47 0.27
C GLU A 100 15.08 8.80 -1.11
N LYS A 101 14.03 8.96 -1.92
CA LYS A 101 13.95 8.36 -3.26
C LYS A 101 13.16 9.21 -4.23
N ASP A 102 13.54 9.08 -5.49
CA ASP A 102 12.70 9.49 -6.61
C ASP A 102 11.62 8.43 -6.80
N ALA A 103 10.36 8.84 -6.77
CA ALA A 103 9.23 7.91 -6.82
C ALA A 103 8.03 8.53 -7.53
N TRP A 104 7.18 7.66 -8.05
CA TRP A 104 5.85 8.03 -8.52
C TRP A 104 4.79 7.56 -7.53
N TRP A 105 3.79 8.40 -7.30
CA TRP A 105 2.64 8.13 -6.46
C TRP A 105 1.36 8.47 -7.23
N VAL A 106 0.29 7.73 -6.97
CA VAL A 106 -1.02 8.02 -7.56
C VAL A 106 -2.00 8.29 -6.44
N ASN A 107 -2.62 9.46 -6.46
CA ASN A 107 -3.59 9.87 -5.45
C ASN A 107 -5.00 9.31 -5.75
N THR A 108 -5.96 9.56 -4.87
CA THR A 108 -7.33 9.00 -4.96
C THR A 108 -8.13 9.44 -6.19
N GLU A 109 -7.75 10.53 -6.85
CA GLU A 109 -8.40 11.01 -8.08
C GLU A 109 -7.74 10.45 -9.35
N GLY A 110 -6.70 9.60 -9.20
CA GLY A 110 -5.98 8.98 -10.31
C GLY A 110 -4.84 9.83 -10.89
N ARG A 111 -4.42 10.91 -10.20
CA ARG A 111 -3.32 11.76 -10.66
C ARG A 111 -1.98 11.15 -10.29
N LEU A 112 -1.14 10.93 -11.31
CA LEU A 112 0.27 10.60 -11.12
C LEU A 112 1.06 11.81 -10.63
N GLN A 113 1.85 11.64 -9.58
CA GLN A 113 2.68 12.66 -8.95
C GLN A 113 4.11 12.16 -8.84
N GLU A 114 5.08 13.04 -9.07
CA GLU A 114 6.49 12.73 -8.86
C GLU A 114 6.99 13.31 -7.54
N ALA A 115 7.62 12.45 -6.75
CA ALA A 115 8.42 12.83 -5.60
C ALA A 115 9.91 12.75 -5.99
N LYS A 116 10.69 13.69 -5.47
CA LYS A 116 12.14 13.72 -5.59
C LYS A 116 12.79 13.49 -4.23
N ALA A 117 13.93 12.80 -4.23
CA ALA A 117 14.71 12.63 -3.01
C ALA A 117 15.11 14.00 -2.44
N ALA A 118 14.73 14.26 -1.20
CA ALA A 118 15.07 15.49 -0.49
C ALA A 118 16.37 15.33 0.32
N VAL A 119 16.66 14.10 0.75
CA VAL A 119 17.87 13.76 1.50
C VAL A 119 18.47 12.45 0.98
N ALA A 120 19.75 12.24 1.23
CA ALA A 120 20.43 11.01 0.82
C ALA A 120 19.92 9.80 1.64
N PRO A 121 19.89 8.59 1.04
CA PRO A 121 19.57 7.36 1.75
C PRO A 121 20.39 7.15 3.01
N LEU A 122 19.75 6.69 4.09
CA LEU A 122 20.45 6.32 5.31
C LEU A 122 21.17 4.97 5.17
N MET A 123 22.46 4.95 5.57
CA MET A 123 23.29 3.75 5.59
C MET A 123 23.27 2.98 4.24
N ASN A 124 22.95 1.69 4.29
CA ASN A 124 22.90 0.80 3.14
C ASN A 124 21.48 0.63 2.56
N ALA A 125 20.50 1.44 2.99
CA ALA A 125 19.16 1.38 2.43
C ALA A 125 19.20 1.67 0.92
N LYS A 126 18.42 0.91 0.16
CA LYS A 126 18.33 1.06 -1.31
C LYS A 126 16.93 1.49 -1.70
N GLU A 127 16.79 2.09 -2.86
CA GLU A 127 15.47 2.25 -3.47
C GLU A 127 14.84 0.87 -3.73
N ASP A 128 13.53 0.78 -3.57
CA ASP A 128 12.77 -0.47 -3.56
C ASP A 128 12.96 -1.22 -4.88
N TRP A 129 12.92 -0.49 -6.00
CA TRP A 129 13.12 -1.08 -7.33
C TRP A 129 14.51 -1.70 -7.50
N LYS A 130 15.55 -1.14 -6.86
CA LYS A 130 16.91 -1.70 -6.89
C LYS A 130 16.96 -3.01 -6.11
N VAL A 131 16.25 -3.10 -4.98
CA VAL A 131 16.12 -4.34 -4.20
C VAL A 131 15.44 -5.41 -5.05
N PHE A 132 14.29 -5.13 -5.66
CA PHE A 132 13.60 -6.10 -6.51
C PHE A 132 14.39 -6.47 -7.76
N ARG A 133 15.08 -5.51 -8.38
CA ARG A 133 15.96 -5.76 -9.53
C ARG A 133 17.12 -6.68 -9.16
N HIS A 134 17.72 -6.51 -7.99
CA HIS A 134 18.80 -7.38 -7.51
C HIS A 134 18.25 -8.78 -7.18
N LEU A 135 17.17 -8.88 -6.40
CA LEU A 135 16.51 -10.15 -6.08
C LEU A 135 16.13 -10.95 -7.35
N SER A 136 15.66 -10.26 -8.39
CA SER A 136 15.33 -10.93 -9.65
C SER A 136 16.54 -11.59 -10.32
N GLY A 137 17.74 -11.03 -10.14
CA GLY A 137 18.99 -11.62 -10.62
C GLY A 137 19.40 -12.86 -9.82
N GLU A 138 19.31 -12.79 -8.50
CA GLU A 138 19.59 -13.92 -7.59
C GLU A 138 18.61 -15.10 -7.80
N MET A 139 17.43 -14.83 -8.39
CA MET A 139 16.44 -15.84 -8.76
C MET A 139 16.57 -16.33 -10.21
N ASP A 140 17.67 -15.99 -10.90
CA ASP A 140 17.92 -16.31 -12.32
C ASP A 140 16.80 -15.82 -13.27
N LYS A 141 16.10 -14.75 -12.88
CA LYS A 141 15.00 -14.13 -13.65
C LYS A 141 15.15 -12.60 -13.68
N PRO A 142 16.25 -12.07 -14.20
CA PRO A 142 16.55 -10.65 -14.10
C PRO A 142 15.48 -9.80 -14.79
N LEU A 143 14.98 -8.78 -14.08
CA LEU A 143 14.13 -7.75 -14.67
C LEU A 143 14.91 -6.98 -15.74
N SER A 144 14.22 -6.57 -16.80
CA SER A 144 14.81 -6.02 -18.03
C SER A 144 15.13 -4.52 -17.96
N PHE A 145 15.30 -3.95 -16.76
CA PHE A 145 15.69 -2.56 -16.55
C PHE A 145 16.86 -2.46 -15.58
N ASN A 146 17.73 -1.48 -15.76
CA ASN A 146 18.89 -1.20 -14.91
C ASN A 146 18.92 0.25 -14.40
N SER A 147 17.98 1.09 -14.83
CA SER A 147 17.82 2.47 -14.38
C SER A 147 16.37 2.79 -14.01
N LEU A 148 16.17 3.85 -13.23
CA LEU A 148 14.82 4.34 -12.89
C LEU A 148 14.07 4.83 -14.14
N ASP A 149 14.78 5.44 -15.10
CA ASP A 149 14.18 5.90 -16.34
C ASP A 149 13.70 4.74 -17.21
N GLU A 150 14.50 3.66 -17.34
CA GLU A 150 14.07 2.44 -18.04
C GLU A 150 12.83 1.80 -17.37
N LEU A 151 12.80 1.74 -16.03
CA LEU A 151 11.64 1.26 -15.30
C LEU A 151 10.40 2.12 -15.60
N ARG A 152 10.54 3.45 -15.57
CA ARG A 152 9.45 4.38 -15.86
C ARG A 152 8.97 4.26 -17.31
N THR A 153 9.87 4.09 -18.26
CA THR A 153 9.53 3.82 -19.66
C THR A 153 8.68 2.55 -19.77
N GLN A 154 9.11 1.44 -19.16
CA GLN A 154 8.36 0.18 -19.18
C GLN A 154 6.99 0.30 -18.49
N ILE A 155 6.91 1.07 -17.39
CA ILE A 155 5.64 1.36 -16.72
C ILE A 155 4.71 2.09 -17.68
N VAL A 156 5.17 3.14 -18.35
CA VAL A 156 4.37 3.94 -19.28
C VAL A 156 3.96 3.17 -20.53
N GLU A 157 4.78 2.23 -21.00
CA GLU A 157 4.44 1.32 -22.10
C GLU A 157 3.27 0.39 -21.74
N LYS A 158 3.26 -0.11 -20.51
CA LYS A 158 2.19 -1.01 -20.00
C LYS A 158 0.96 -0.26 -19.51
N HIS A 159 1.15 0.97 -19.03
CA HIS A 159 0.15 1.83 -18.40
C HIS A 159 0.19 3.24 -19.04
N PRO A 160 -0.37 3.43 -20.24
CA PRO A 160 -0.28 4.68 -20.99
C PRO A 160 -0.88 5.91 -20.27
N GLU A 161 -1.78 5.70 -19.32
CA GLU A 161 -2.34 6.72 -18.43
C GLU A 161 -1.27 7.44 -17.60
N TYR A 162 -0.12 6.82 -17.37
CA TYR A 162 0.99 7.43 -16.64
C TYR A 162 1.84 8.40 -17.48
N LYS A 163 1.50 8.63 -18.75
CA LYS A 163 2.04 9.75 -19.55
C LYS A 163 1.60 11.11 -19.03
N TYR A 164 0.49 11.17 -18.29
CA TYR A 164 -0.14 12.41 -17.84
C TYR A 164 0.41 12.90 -16.48
N LEU A 165 1.74 12.86 -16.29
CA LEU A 165 2.38 13.25 -15.03
C LEU A 165 1.95 14.65 -14.56
N GLY A 166 1.48 14.76 -13.32
CA GLY A 166 0.99 16.01 -12.72
C GLY A 166 -0.45 16.40 -13.13
N THR A 167 -1.05 15.69 -14.08
CA THR A 167 -2.39 15.95 -14.60
C THR A 167 -3.29 14.73 -14.46
N LEU A 168 -4.61 14.92 -14.57
CA LEU A 168 -5.52 13.78 -14.63
C LEU A 168 -5.43 13.18 -16.03
N ALA A 169 -5.26 11.86 -16.10
CA ALA A 169 -5.45 11.13 -17.34
C ALA A 169 -6.90 11.29 -17.83
N PRO A 170 -7.15 11.15 -19.15
CA PRO A 170 -8.51 11.15 -19.67
C PRO A 170 -9.40 10.15 -18.93
N ALA A 171 -10.61 10.58 -18.58
CA ALA A 171 -11.56 9.74 -17.88
C ALA A 171 -11.82 8.45 -18.67
N GLN A 172 -11.68 7.30 -17.99
CA GLN A 172 -12.04 6.02 -18.57
C GLN A 172 -13.56 5.93 -18.71
N LYS A 173 -14.01 5.10 -19.65
CA LYS A 173 -15.44 4.79 -19.77
C LYS A 173 -15.92 4.09 -18.51
N TRP A 174 -17.02 4.58 -17.94
CA TRP A 174 -17.70 3.90 -16.85
C TRP A 174 -18.00 2.44 -17.21
N VAL A 175 -17.68 1.54 -16.29
CA VAL A 175 -18.02 0.11 -16.38
C VAL A 175 -18.92 -0.22 -15.20
N SER A 176 -20.03 -0.92 -15.46
CA SER A 176 -20.95 -1.32 -14.40
C SER A 176 -20.27 -2.30 -13.43
N ILE A 177 -20.15 -1.89 -12.17
CA ILE A 177 -19.53 -2.68 -11.09
C ILE A 177 -20.52 -3.65 -10.40
N ALA A 178 -21.55 -4.12 -11.11
CA ALA A 178 -22.57 -4.98 -10.53
C ALA A 178 -22.01 -6.38 -10.16
N GLY A 179 -21.66 -6.55 -8.89
CA GLY A 179 -21.24 -7.83 -8.33
C GLY A 179 -22.38 -8.59 -7.64
N LYS A 180 -22.47 -9.91 -7.87
CA LYS A 180 -23.31 -10.80 -7.05
C LYS A 180 -22.56 -11.12 -5.75
N GLY A 181 -22.72 -10.27 -4.75
CA GLY A 181 -22.15 -10.45 -3.41
C GLY A 181 -23.22 -10.66 -2.34
N LYS A 182 -22.95 -11.51 -1.35
CA LYS A 182 -23.79 -11.58 -0.16
C LYS A 182 -23.54 -10.34 0.69
N VAL A 183 -24.56 -9.52 0.90
CA VAL A 183 -24.50 -8.42 1.86
C VAL A 183 -24.36 -9.03 3.26
N LEU A 184 -23.28 -8.69 3.96
CA LEU A 184 -23.06 -9.14 5.32
C LEU A 184 -23.99 -8.35 6.26
N LYS A 185 -24.55 -9.02 7.26
CA LYS A 185 -25.27 -8.37 8.37
C LYS A 185 -24.29 -7.82 9.41
N LYS A 186 -23.30 -7.06 8.95
CA LYS A 186 -22.25 -6.45 9.77
C LYS A 186 -22.25 -4.95 9.52
N SER A 187 -22.15 -4.16 10.58
CA SER A 187 -22.01 -2.71 10.48
C SER A 187 -20.67 -2.34 9.84
N PHE A 188 -20.60 -1.16 9.23
CA PHE A 188 -19.33 -0.57 8.86
C PHE A 188 -18.47 -0.34 10.10
N GLU A 189 -17.17 -0.58 9.95
CA GLU A 189 -16.16 -0.37 10.98
C GLU A 189 -15.27 0.80 10.58
N GLU A 190 -14.73 1.51 11.57
CA GLU A 190 -13.74 2.54 11.33
C GLU A 190 -12.46 1.91 10.77
N THR A 191 -11.97 2.43 9.65
CA THR A 191 -10.77 1.91 8.98
C THR A 191 -9.49 2.55 9.51
N VAL A 192 -9.60 3.63 10.28
CA VAL A 192 -8.47 4.39 10.84
C VAL A 192 -8.74 4.68 12.32
N ASN A 193 -8.30 3.78 13.20
CA ASN A 193 -8.57 3.88 14.65
C ASN A 193 -7.71 4.92 15.38
N ASP A 194 -6.55 5.29 14.81
CA ASP A 194 -5.70 6.37 15.31
C ASP A 194 -5.06 7.09 14.13
N PHE A 195 -5.57 8.28 13.84
CA PHE A 195 -5.09 9.15 12.77
C PHE A 195 -3.58 9.44 12.89
N TYR A 196 -3.09 9.66 14.10
CA TYR A 196 -1.68 9.97 14.40
C TYR A 196 -0.79 8.73 14.41
N LYS A 197 -1.36 7.53 14.27
CA LYS A 197 -0.61 6.26 14.21
C LYS A 197 -1.04 5.40 13.03
N SER A 198 -1.49 6.05 11.96
CA SER A 198 -2.10 5.44 10.77
C SER A 198 -1.10 4.80 9.79
N ASN A 199 0.20 4.98 9.99
CA ASN A 199 1.26 4.28 9.25
C ASN A 199 2.55 4.17 10.10
N LYS A 200 3.54 3.42 9.60
CA LYS A 200 4.81 3.15 10.30
C LYS A 200 5.65 4.40 10.61
N ILE A 201 5.68 5.39 9.72
CA ILE A 201 6.45 6.62 9.91
C ILE A 201 5.85 7.41 11.08
N LEU A 202 4.52 7.52 11.10
CA LEU A 202 3.80 8.17 12.19
C LEU A 202 3.92 7.39 13.51
N ARG A 203 3.97 6.05 13.47
CA ARG A 203 4.22 5.22 14.65
C ARG A 203 5.59 5.46 15.26
N ALA A 204 6.62 5.57 14.44
CA ALA A 204 7.98 5.85 14.88
C ALA A 204 8.16 7.31 15.38
N SER A 205 7.27 8.23 15.00
CA SER A 205 7.37 9.63 15.41
C SER A 205 6.99 9.85 16.88
N LYS A 206 7.90 10.48 17.64
CA LYS A 206 7.67 10.94 19.02
C LYS A 206 6.55 11.98 19.09
N VAL A 207 6.57 12.95 18.18
CA VAL A 207 5.56 14.02 18.11
C VAL A 207 4.16 13.44 17.92
N MET A 208 4.02 12.49 17.00
CA MET A 208 2.72 11.86 16.76
C MET A 208 2.26 10.97 17.92
N THR A 209 3.19 10.43 18.73
CA THR A 209 2.84 9.75 19.99
C THR A 209 2.20 10.72 20.97
N GLU A 210 2.73 11.94 21.09
CA GLU A 210 2.17 12.97 21.96
C GLU A 210 0.79 13.45 21.46
N CYS A 211 0.63 13.66 20.15
CA CYS A 211 -0.65 14.01 19.54
C CYS A 211 -1.74 12.95 19.77
N SER A 212 -1.40 11.66 19.63
CA SER A 212 -2.32 10.55 19.90
C SER A 212 -2.77 10.55 21.37
N LYS A 213 -1.82 10.64 22.32
CA LYS A 213 -2.11 10.70 23.77
C LYS A 213 -3.01 11.88 24.14
N SER A 214 -2.71 13.07 23.61
CA SER A 214 -3.50 14.28 23.85
C SER A 214 -4.95 14.12 23.39
N THR A 215 -5.14 13.53 22.20
CA THR A 215 -6.48 13.28 21.64
C THR A 215 -7.29 12.31 22.50
N VAL A 216 -6.68 11.21 22.94
CA VAL A 216 -7.33 10.25 23.86
C VAL A 216 -7.73 10.92 25.18
N ASN A 217 -6.85 11.74 25.75
CA ASN A 217 -7.13 12.48 26.97
C ASN A 217 -8.31 13.44 26.81
N LYS A 218 -8.36 14.19 25.69
CA LYS A 218 -9.47 15.10 25.38
C LYS A 218 -10.79 14.34 25.22
N ASN A 219 -10.80 13.23 24.50
CA ASN A 219 -12.00 12.41 24.30
C ASN A 219 -12.51 11.81 25.62
N ASN A 220 -11.61 11.35 26.49
CA ASN A 220 -11.95 10.85 27.82
C ASN A 220 -12.50 11.97 28.73
N ALA A 221 -11.95 13.19 28.65
CA ALA A 221 -12.48 14.32 29.39
C ALA A 221 -13.89 14.71 28.92
N MET A 222 -14.14 14.77 27.61
CA MET A 222 -15.48 15.04 27.06
C MET A 222 -16.50 13.98 27.47
N ARG A 223 -16.12 12.69 27.47
CA ARG A 223 -16.98 11.59 27.91
C ARG A 223 -17.34 11.61 29.40
N LYS A 224 -16.51 12.22 30.24
CA LYS A 224 -16.80 12.39 31.68
C LYS A 224 -17.65 13.63 31.98
N ALA A 225 -17.74 14.56 31.04
CA ALA A 225 -18.40 15.85 31.20
C ALA A 225 -19.84 15.88 30.64
N GLY A 226 -20.27 14.82 29.94
CA GLY A 226 -21.65 14.62 29.48
C GLY A 226 -22.26 13.41 30.17
#